data_AF-A0A399YU00-F1
#
_entry.id   AF-A0A399YU00-F1
#
_cell.length_a   1.000
_cell.length_b   1.000
_cell.length_c   1.000
_cell.angle_alpha   90.00
_cell.angle_beta   90.00
_cell.angle_gamma   90.00
#
_symmetry.space_group_name_H-M   'P 1'
#
loop_
_entity.id
_entity.type
_entity.pdbx_description
1 polymer ?
#
loop_
_entity_poly.entity_id
_entity_poly.type
_entity_poly.pdbx_seq_one_letter_code
_entity_poly.pdbx_strand_id
1 'polypeptide(L)'
;MRGYIVKQILIIHNGEGGDTADCTFMGQAFLLRRAGCGGDPERARALIAENDGRVDAIALEGMPATLELGAAHRPHELGATLPPVAQKTLVLDGSGIRAGLERWGVILADRAQPGIFAQKRVLMIPGLNHNGLAQALGRRAADLRYADPMIYFNLPAV
;
A
#
# COMPACT_ATOMS: atom_id res chain seq x y z
N MET A 1 1.84 31.41 20.45
CA MET A 1 2.53 30.30 19.75
C MET A 1 1.60 29.09 19.79
N ARG A 2 1.03 28.67 18.65
CA ARG A 2 0.29 27.40 18.59
C ARG A 2 1.34 26.30 18.68
N GLY A 3 1.35 25.52 19.76
CA GLY A 3 2.19 24.34 19.86
C GLY A 3 1.85 23.42 18.70
N TYR A 4 2.84 23.05 17.88
CA TYR A 4 2.66 22.06 16.84
C TYR A 4 2.39 20.72 17.52
N ILE A 5 1.17 20.20 17.38
CA ILE A 5 0.79 18.89 17.88
C ILE A 5 1.45 17.87 16.94
N VAL A 6 2.48 17.17 17.44
CA VAL A 6 3.08 16.06 16.72
C VAL A 6 2.08 14.92 16.66
N LYS A 7 1.75 14.49 15.44
CA LYS A 7 0.83 13.37 15.19
C LYS A 7 1.60 12.06 15.13
N GLN A 8 1.06 10.98 15.67
CA GLN A 8 1.73 9.69 15.71
C GLN A 8 1.03 8.69 14.79
N ILE A 9 1.81 8.05 13.92
CA ILE A 9 1.31 6.99 13.03
C ILE A 9 2.11 5.72 13.31
N LEU A 10 1.40 4.65 13.64
CA LEU A 10 1.99 3.31 13.69
C LEU A 10 1.87 2.67 12.31
N ILE A 11 2.98 2.16 11.77
CA ILE A 11 3.03 1.40 10.53
C ILE A 11 3.37 -0.05 10.90
N ILE A 12 2.46 -0.98 10.62
CA ILE A 12 2.66 -2.42 10.85
C ILE A 12 2.99 -3.06 9.51
N HIS A 13 4.10 -3.81 9.43
CA HIS A 13 4.56 -4.46 8.20
C HIS A 13 4.90 -5.95 8.41
N ASN A 14 4.92 -6.73 7.34
CA ASN A 14 5.19 -8.18 7.41
C ASN A 14 6.62 -8.56 7.80
N GLY A 15 7.60 -7.68 7.63
CA GLY A 15 8.99 -7.94 8.04
C GLY A 15 9.19 -8.02 9.56
N GLU A 16 10.44 -8.23 9.97
CA GLU A 16 10.86 -8.16 11.38
C GLU A 16 11.42 -6.78 11.75
N GLY A 17 11.58 -6.54 13.05
CA GLY A 17 12.18 -5.32 13.58
C GLY A 17 11.27 -4.11 13.53
N GLY A 18 11.85 -2.92 13.57
CA GLY A 18 11.11 -1.67 13.55
C GLY A 18 12.03 -0.48 13.78
N ASP A 19 11.57 0.68 13.36
CA ASP A 19 12.30 1.94 13.45
C ASP A 19 11.33 3.10 13.72
N THR A 20 11.89 4.25 14.03
CA THR A 20 11.12 5.47 14.25
C THR A 20 11.74 6.60 13.45
N ALA A 21 10.89 7.39 12.81
CA ALA A 21 11.30 8.51 11.98
C ALA A 21 10.38 9.70 12.19
N ASP A 22 10.97 10.89 12.28
CA ASP A 22 10.25 12.15 12.25
C ASP A 22 10.10 12.62 10.80
N CYS A 23 8.92 13.11 10.43
CA CYS A 23 8.73 13.77 9.15
C CYS A 23 7.77 14.96 9.25
N THR A 24 7.88 15.89 8.31
CA THR A 24 6.91 16.98 8.16
C THR A 24 6.22 16.80 6.82
N PHE A 25 4.89 16.73 6.85
CA PHE A 25 4.07 16.59 5.65
C PHE A 25 2.97 17.66 5.64
N MET A 26 2.93 18.45 4.56
CA MET A 26 2.00 19.59 4.41
C MET A 26 2.00 20.54 5.62
N GLY A 27 3.17 20.76 6.23
CA GLY A 27 3.32 21.61 7.41
C GLY A 27 2.87 20.98 8.74
N GLN A 28 2.49 19.70 8.76
CA GLN A 28 2.20 18.94 9.97
C GLN A 28 3.37 18.03 10.34
N ALA A 29 3.76 18.02 11.61
CA ALA A 29 4.81 17.13 12.13
C ALA A 29 4.22 15.76 12.47
N PHE A 30 4.90 14.70 12.04
CA PHE A 30 4.54 13.32 12.31
C PHE A 30 5.73 12.56 12.91
N LEU A 31 5.42 11.73 13.91
CA LEU A 31 6.28 10.65 14.38
C LEU A 31 5.77 9.34 13.79
N LEU A 32 6.56 8.75 12.90
CA LEU A 32 6.27 7.46 12.28
C LEU A 32 6.96 6.37 13.08
N ARG A 33 6.20 5.41 13.60
CA ARG A 33 6.74 4.22 14.26
C ARG A 33 6.45 3.00 13.40
N ARG A 34 7.49 2.36 12.87
CA ARG A 34 7.38 1.10 12.12
C ARG A 34 7.55 -0.08 13.07
N ALA A 35 6.71 -1.09 12.91
CA ALA A 35 6.73 -2.30 13.71
C ALA A 35 6.45 -3.52 12.83
N GLY A 36 7.42 -4.42 12.78
CA GLY A 36 7.31 -5.69 12.09
C GLY A 36 6.51 -6.71 12.88
N CYS A 37 5.63 -7.43 12.17
CA CYS A 37 4.93 -8.60 12.71
C CYS A 37 5.57 -9.94 12.33
N GLY A 38 6.64 -9.96 11.52
CA GLY A 38 7.35 -11.19 11.16
C GLY A 38 6.49 -12.20 10.36
N GLY A 39 5.44 -11.72 9.70
CA GLY A 39 4.46 -12.57 9.01
C GLY A 39 3.49 -13.27 9.95
N ASP A 40 3.51 -12.99 11.25
CA ASP A 40 2.56 -13.51 12.24
C ASP A 40 1.32 -12.60 12.33
N PRO A 41 0.13 -13.07 11.92
CA PRO A 41 -1.10 -12.29 12.02
C PRO A 41 -1.47 -11.94 13.46
N GLU A 42 -1.20 -12.80 14.44
CA GLU A 42 -1.55 -12.56 15.83
C GLU A 42 -0.67 -11.46 16.44
N ARG A 43 0.61 -11.41 16.06
CA ARG A 43 1.49 -10.28 16.39
C ARG A 43 0.99 -8.97 15.78
N ALA A 44 0.47 -9.00 14.55
CA ALA A 44 -0.15 -7.82 13.94
C ALA A 44 -1.40 -7.38 14.73
N ARG A 45 -2.28 -8.32 15.13
CA ARG A 45 -3.45 -8.02 15.98
C ARG A 45 -3.04 -7.41 17.32
N ALA A 46 -2.03 -7.99 17.99
CA ALA A 46 -1.52 -7.49 19.25
C ALA A 46 -1.02 -6.04 19.11
N LEU A 47 -0.22 -5.76 18.08
CA LEU A 47 0.26 -4.41 17.78
C LEU A 47 -0.89 -3.41 17.56
N ILE A 48 -1.96 -3.82 16.88
CA ILE A 48 -3.15 -2.97 16.69
C ILE A 48 -3.83 -2.70 18.04
N ALA A 49 -4.13 -3.75 18.80
CA ALA A 49 -4.84 -3.66 20.09
C ALA A 49 -4.06 -2.83 21.13
N GLU A 50 -2.75 -3.02 21.21
CA GLU A 50 -1.87 -2.29 22.13
C GLU A 50 -1.78 -0.79 21.83
N ASN A 51 -2.06 -0.38 20.58
CA ASN A 51 -1.93 1.00 20.13
C ASN A 51 -3.29 1.67 19.83
N ASP A 52 -4.40 0.94 19.98
CA ASP A 52 -5.75 1.48 19.82
C ASP A 52 -6.02 2.59 20.85
N GLY A 53 -6.33 3.79 20.37
CA GLY A 53 -6.50 5.00 21.15
C GLY A 53 -5.19 5.64 21.66
N ARG A 54 -4.01 5.13 21.30
CA ARG A 54 -2.70 5.69 21.67
C ARG A 54 -2.00 6.42 20.54
N VAL A 55 -2.32 6.09 19.30
CA VAL A 55 -1.79 6.75 18.09
C VAL A 55 -2.93 7.33 17.25
N ASP A 56 -2.62 8.33 16.42
CA ASP A 56 -3.63 9.01 15.58
C ASP A 56 -4.12 8.13 14.43
N ALA A 57 -3.27 7.25 13.90
CA ALA A 57 -3.64 6.28 12.87
C ALA A 57 -2.73 5.05 12.90
N ILE A 58 -3.26 3.93 12.40
CA ILE A 58 -2.51 2.70 12.17
C ILE A 58 -2.54 2.41 10.67
N ALA A 59 -1.36 2.24 10.06
CA ALA A 59 -1.18 1.86 8.68
C ALA A 59 -0.73 0.40 8.58
N LEU A 60 -1.37 -0.37 7.72
CA LEU A 60 -1.03 -1.75 7.39
C LEU A 60 -0.26 -1.76 6.06
N GLU A 61 1.03 -2.08 6.13
CA GLU A 61 1.91 -2.19 4.97
C GLU A 61 2.00 -3.64 4.50
N GLY A 62 1.58 -3.91 3.27
CA GLY A 62 1.61 -5.26 2.71
C GLY A 62 0.48 -6.19 3.18
N MET A 63 -0.50 -5.67 3.92
CA MET A 63 -1.66 -6.43 4.42
C MET A 63 -2.97 -5.73 4.00
N PRO A 64 -3.34 -5.79 2.71
CA PRO A 64 -4.56 -5.13 2.22
C PRO A 64 -5.81 -5.79 2.81
N ALA A 65 -6.84 -5.01 3.12
CA ALA A 65 -8.12 -5.55 3.57
C ALA A 65 -8.93 -6.14 2.40
N THR A 66 -8.81 -5.54 1.22
CA THR A 66 -9.47 -5.99 -0.02
C THR A 66 -8.45 -6.19 -1.12
N LEU A 67 -8.58 -7.30 -1.83
CA LEU A 67 -7.88 -7.59 -3.08
C LEU A 67 -8.67 -7.04 -4.26
N GLU A 68 -8.00 -6.33 -5.14
CA GLU A 68 -8.60 -5.75 -6.35
C GLU A 68 -7.88 -6.21 -7.62
N LEU A 69 -8.66 -6.65 -8.61
CA LEU A 69 -8.17 -6.99 -9.94
C LEU A 69 -9.20 -6.58 -10.99
N GLY A 70 -8.97 -5.44 -11.65
CA GLY A 70 -9.95 -4.85 -12.56
C GLY A 70 -11.24 -4.52 -11.82
N ALA A 71 -12.36 -5.12 -12.25
CA ALA A 71 -13.66 -4.97 -11.60
C ALA A 71 -13.90 -5.99 -10.47
N ALA A 72 -13.00 -6.97 -10.30
CA ALA A 72 -13.13 -7.97 -9.25
C ALA A 72 -12.57 -7.42 -7.93
N HIS A 73 -13.37 -7.53 -6.87
CA HIS A 73 -12.97 -7.21 -5.50
C HIS A 73 -13.28 -8.40 -4.59
N ARG A 74 -12.32 -8.78 -3.75
CA ARG A 74 -12.48 -9.87 -2.77
C ARG A 74 -11.84 -9.45 -1.44
N PRO A 75 -12.45 -9.75 -0.28
CA PRO A 75 -11.78 -9.56 0.99
C PRO A 75 -10.51 -10.42 1.03
N HIS A 76 -9.41 -9.85 1.51
CA HIS A 76 -8.20 -10.63 1.79
C HIS A 76 -8.42 -11.45 3.06
N GLU A 77 -8.15 -12.75 3.04
CA GLU A 77 -8.45 -13.67 4.15
C GLU A 77 -7.94 -13.17 5.51
N LEU A 78 -6.65 -12.81 5.59
CA LEU A 78 -6.06 -12.25 6.81
C LEU A 78 -6.26 -10.74 6.93
N GLY A 79 -5.89 -9.95 5.93
CA GLY A 79 -5.90 -8.49 5.99
C GLY A 79 -7.27 -7.88 6.31
N ALA A 80 -8.38 -8.48 5.84
CA ALA A 80 -9.73 -8.00 6.14
C ALA A 80 -10.08 -8.10 7.65
N THR A 81 -9.40 -8.97 8.38
CA THR A 81 -9.67 -9.22 9.80
C THR A 81 -8.88 -8.30 10.74
N LEU A 82 -7.92 -7.52 10.23
CA LEU A 82 -7.05 -6.67 11.04
C LEU A 82 -7.70 -5.34 11.42
N PRO A 83 -8.33 -4.56 10.49
CA PRO A 83 -8.96 -3.30 10.85
C PRO A 83 -9.98 -3.36 12.00
N PRO A 84 -10.85 -4.38 12.09
CA PRO A 84 -11.82 -4.49 13.18
C PRO A 84 -11.23 -4.68 14.59
N VAL A 85 -9.93 -4.98 14.72
CA VAL A 85 -9.25 -5.15 16.02
C VAL A 85 -9.22 -3.83 16.79
N ALA A 86 -9.05 -2.70 16.10
CA ALA A 86 -9.11 -1.38 16.71
C ALA A 86 -10.56 -0.87 16.80
N GLN A 87 -10.92 -0.26 17.93
CA GLN A 87 -12.24 0.32 18.15
C GLN A 87 -12.20 1.87 18.10
N LYS A 88 -11.05 2.48 18.37
CA LYS A 88 -10.91 3.95 18.47
C LYS A 88 -10.05 4.54 17.37
N THR A 89 -8.90 3.92 17.09
CA THR A 89 -7.92 4.40 16.11
C THR A 89 -8.25 3.84 14.73
N LEU A 90 -8.19 4.71 13.72
CA LEU A 90 -8.42 4.31 12.33
C LEU A 90 -7.27 3.43 11.82
N VAL A 91 -7.64 2.28 11.23
CA VAL A 91 -6.70 1.35 10.58
C VAL A 91 -6.87 1.44 9.06
N LEU A 92 -5.77 1.65 8.33
CA LEU A 92 -5.75 1.92 6.89
C LEU A 92 -4.68 1.08 6.19
N ASP A 93 -4.88 0.74 4.92
CA ASP A 93 -3.91 -0.02 4.09
C ASP A 93 -3.46 0.73 2.81
N GLY A 94 -3.85 2.00 2.70
CA GLY A 94 -3.56 2.88 1.57
C GLY A 94 -4.38 2.62 0.30
N SER A 95 -5.27 1.62 0.28
CA SER A 95 -6.13 1.29 -0.88
C SER A 95 -6.91 2.49 -1.42
N GLY A 96 -7.43 3.34 -0.53
CA GLY A 96 -8.24 4.51 -0.91
C GLY A 96 -7.53 5.59 -1.74
N ILE A 97 -6.19 5.66 -1.73
CA ILE A 97 -5.43 6.68 -2.48
C ILE A 97 -4.48 6.08 -3.52
N ARG A 98 -4.08 4.81 -3.34
CA ARG A 98 -3.04 4.15 -4.13
C ARG A 98 -3.28 4.25 -5.64
N ALA A 99 -4.45 3.83 -6.11
CA ALA A 99 -4.76 3.83 -7.54
C ALA A 99 -4.74 5.24 -8.16
N GLY A 100 -5.10 6.26 -7.37
CA GLY A 100 -5.01 7.67 -7.79
C GLY A 100 -3.55 8.11 -7.97
N LEU A 101 -2.71 7.84 -6.96
CA LEU A 101 -1.29 8.20 -6.99
C LEU A 101 -0.51 7.49 -8.09
N GLU A 102 -0.76 6.20 -8.29
CA GLU A 102 -0.14 5.41 -9.36
C GLU A 102 -0.44 5.99 -10.75
N ARG A 103 -1.73 6.24 -11.01
CA ARG A 103 -2.18 6.82 -12.27
C ARG A 103 -1.57 8.19 -12.49
N TRP A 104 -1.50 8.99 -11.43
CA TRP A 104 -0.91 10.31 -11.49
C TRP A 104 0.60 10.25 -11.78
N GLY A 105 1.33 9.33 -11.16
CA GLY A 105 2.75 9.10 -11.42
C GLY A 105 3.03 8.80 -12.89
N VAL A 106 2.23 7.92 -13.53
CA VAL A 106 2.34 7.63 -14.97
C VAL A 106 2.05 8.87 -15.82
N ILE A 107 1.05 9.68 -15.45
CA ILE A 107 0.74 10.94 -16.16
C ILE A 107 1.90 11.94 -16.04
N LEU A 108 2.52 12.05 -14.86
CA LEU A 108 3.66 12.94 -14.65
C LEU A 108 4.88 12.49 -15.45
N ALA A 109 5.18 11.19 -15.48
CA ALA A 109 6.27 10.63 -16.28
C ALA A 109 6.07 10.91 -17.79
N ASP A 110 4.85 10.69 -18.29
CA ASP A 110 4.51 10.98 -19.69
C ASP A 110 4.61 12.47 -20.04
N ARG A 111 4.26 13.37 -19.10
CA ARG A 111 4.43 14.82 -19.29
C ARG A 111 5.89 15.24 -19.28
N ALA A 112 6.69 14.66 -18.39
CA ALA A 112 8.11 14.96 -18.27
C ALA A 112 8.89 14.45 -19.49
N GLN A 113 8.49 13.31 -20.05
CA GLN A 113 9.07 12.73 -21.25
C GLN A 113 7.96 12.21 -22.18
N PRO A 114 7.44 13.07 -23.08
CA PRO A 114 6.42 12.68 -24.04
C PRO A 114 6.83 11.46 -24.86
N GLY A 115 5.97 10.44 -24.90
CA GLY A 115 6.22 9.22 -25.66
C GLY A 115 7.13 8.20 -24.96
N ILE A 116 7.51 8.40 -23.69
CA ILE A 116 8.31 7.43 -22.92
C ILE A 116 7.70 6.01 -22.91
N PHE A 117 6.37 5.92 -22.93
CA PHE A 117 5.63 4.66 -22.97
C PHE A 117 5.26 4.21 -24.38
N ALA A 118 5.42 5.05 -25.40
CA ALA A 118 5.03 4.71 -26.77
C ALA A 118 5.83 3.51 -27.29
N GLN A 119 5.14 2.56 -27.94
CA GLN A 119 5.73 1.33 -28.47
C GLN A 119 6.40 0.43 -27.41
N LYS A 120 6.23 0.72 -26.11
CA LYS A 120 6.75 -0.12 -25.03
C LYS A 120 5.84 -1.32 -24.79
N ARG A 121 6.47 -2.46 -24.54
CA ARG A 121 5.81 -3.69 -24.09
C ARG A 121 6.13 -3.84 -22.62
N VAL A 122 5.12 -3.73 -21.77
CA VAL A 122 5.27 -3.72 -20.31
C VAL A 122 4.88 -5.09 -19.76
N LEU A 123 5.78 -5.68 -18.98
CA LEU A 123 5.47 -6.82 -18.12
C LEU A 123 5.31 -6.30 -16.70
N MET A 124 4.13 -6.48 -16.11
CA MET A 124 3.75 -5.95 -14.80
C MET A 124 3.63 -7.07 -13.77
N ILE A 125 4.22 -6.85 -12.59
CA ILE A 125 4.13 -7.74 -11.43
C ILE A 125 4.25 -6.89 -10.15
N PRO A 126 3.29 -7.01 -9.20
CA PRO A 126 1.96 -7.57 -9.37
C PRO A 126 1.03 -6.59 -10.11
N GLY A 127 0.09 -7.11 -10.90
CA GLY A 127 -1.12 -6.40 -11.32
C GLY A 127 -2.16 -6.32 -10.20
N LEU A 128 -2.19 -7.31 -9.30
CA LEU A 128 -3.07 -7.36 -8.14
C LEU A 128 -2.90 -6.10 -7.26
N ASN A 129 -4.01 -5.44 -6.91
CA ASN A 129 -4.05 -4.18 -6.14
C ASN A 129 -3.43 -2.94 -6.82
N HIS A 130 -3.04 -3.03 -8.10
CA HIS A 130 -2.39 -1.95 -8.84
C HIS A 130 -3.24 -1.49 -10.05
N ASN A 131 -4.56 -1.43 -9.85
CA ASN A 131 -5.53 -1.02 -10.87
C ASN A 131 -5.22 0.37 -11.47
N GLY A 132 -4.73 1.30 -10.66
CA GLY A 132 -4.38 2.64 -11.12
C GLY A 132 -3.23 2.63 -12.11
N LEU A 133 -2.15 1.93 -11.73
CA LEU A 133 -0.97 1.75 -12.57
C LEU A 133 -1.29 0.98 -13.86
N ALA A 134 -1.96 -0.16 -13.73
CA ALA A 134 -2.36 -1.01 -14.85
C ALA A 134 -3.19 -0.25 -15.89
N GLN A 135 -4.22 0.49 -15.45
CA GLN A 135 -5.05 1.28 -16.35
C GLN A 135 -4.28 2.43 -17.00
N ALA A 136 -3.37 3.08 -16.27
CA ALA A 136 -2.60 4.20 -16.80
C ALA A 136 -1.59 3.75 -17.87
N LEU A 137 -0.89 2.64 -17.62
CA LEU A 137 0.05 2.03 -18.56
C LEU A 137 -0.68 1.42 -19.75
N GLY A 138 -1.80 0.72 -19.55
CA GLY A 138 -2.57 0.10 -20.62
C GLY A 138 -3.13 1.09 -21.66
N ARG A 139 -3.25 2.38 -21.31
CA ARG A 139 -3.64 3.44 -22.26
C ARG A 139 -2.47 4.04 -23.05
N ARG A 140 -1.23 3.79 -22.65
CA ARG A 140 -0.03 4.50 -23.15
C ARG A 140 1.03 3.58 -23.75
N ALA A 141 1.14 2.36 -23.23
CA ALA A 141 2.00 1.32 -23.74
C ALA A 141 1.39 0.61 -24.95
N ALA A 142 2.22 -0.03 -25.77
CA ALA A 142 1.76 -0.84 -26.91
C ALA A 142 1.24 -2.22 -26.47
N ASP A 143 1.79 -2.79 -25.41
CA ASP A 143 1.37 -4.06 -24.84
C ASP A 143 1.54 -4.02 -23.31
N LEU A 144 0.58 -4.59 -22.58
CA LEU A 144 0.64 -4.75 -21.12
C LEU A 144 0.28 -6.18 -20.78
N ARG A 145 1.24 -6.91 -20.23
CA ARG A 145 1.08 -8.29 -19.77
C ARG A 145 1.34 -8.38 -18.28
N TYR A 146 0.73 -9.38 -17.65
CA TYR A 146 0.86 -9.64 -16.22
C TYR A 146 1.64 -10.92 -16.00
N ALA A 147 2.56 -10.91 -15.06
CA ALA A 147 3.29 -12.10 -14.64
C ALA A 147 2.98 -12.50 -13.19
N ASP A 148 1.89 -11.98 -12.62
CA ASP A 148 1.31 -12.43 -11.34
C ASP A 148 1.23 -13.96 -11.26
N PRO A 149 0.69 -14.70 -12.26
CA PRO A 149 0.59 -16.15 -12.17
C PRO A 149 1.96 -16.85 -12.11
N MET A 150 2.97 -16.33 -12.81
CA MET A 150 4.29 -16.97 -12.84
C MET A 150 4.99 -16.86 -11.48
N ILE A 151 4.80 -15.75 -10.78
CA ILE A 151 5.42 -15.52 -9.47
C ILE A 151 4.58 -16.12 -8.33
N TYR A 152 3.25 -15.97 -8.35
CA TYR A 152 2.39 -16.43 -7.26
C TYR A 152 2.06 -17.92 -7.31
N PHE A 153 2.05 -18.55 -8.48
CA PHE A 153 1.77 -19.99 -8.61
C PHE A 153 3.03 -20.85 -8.76
N ASN A 154 4.22 -20.26 -8.60
CA ASN A 154 5.51 -20.94 -8.77
C ASN A 154 5.57 -21.77 -10.07
N LEU A 155 4.96 -21.25 -11.14
CA LEU A 155 4.95 -21.94 -12.43
C LEU A 155 6.38 -21.91 -12.99
N PRO A 156 6.90 -23.03 -13.51
CA PRO A 156 8.23 -23.04 -14.11
C PRO A 156 8.29 -22.01 -15.23
N ALA A 157 9.41 -21.28 -15.31
CA ALA A 157 9.71 -20.44 -16.46
C ALA A 157 9.74 -21.35 -17.69
N VAL A 158 8.82 -21.12 -18.62
CA VAL A 158 8.76 -21.84 -19.91
C VAL A 158 9.97 -21.46 -20.76
#